data_AF-A0A1B9GQJ9-F1
#
_entry.id   AF-A0A1B9GQJ9-F1
#
_cell.length_a   1.000
_cell.length_b   1.000
_cell.length_c   1.000
_cell.angle_alpha   90.00
_cell.angle_beta   90.00
_cell.angle_gamma   90.00
#
_symmetry.space_group_name_H-M   'P 1'
#
loop_
_entity.id
_entity.type
_entity.pdbx_description
1 polymer ?
#
loop_
_entity_poly.entity_id
_entity_poly.type
_entity_poly.pdbx_seq_one_letter_code
_entity_poly.pdbx_strand_id
1 'polypeptide(L)'
;MTSTNHTERYVTLTNVRLILANGTLSPLTSLHIDTHSGLLLSTLPSGPDPTAVNGGVKVADLGGKWVSPGLIDIQICGAFGVDLSEFKGKEQYVRGVRKMGEGLCKLGVTSFVPTIISQKPEAYHAILPILSGLADTCLMLLDEQAASDHDIGTSGVFNSKQETPGHPACARPLGWHVEGPFLSPKKVGCHPAVNLAVAKDGLRSFENMYGADTLNEEEEEVAKIITLAPDVEGVCETIPQLVEKGWKVSLGHTNASTAQALEGIAGGATLLTHLFNAMPSLHHREPGLIGLLGLPFCSTANKITRPSMAQQMRSTLPTPAAQSIVPSRIPSPIHEYQHEHKLGKSKGGQAGDQHLQEMCFDGSELLSHSMEKLRVDTAHLAMGAFPSSLLKTQGGTDAVHDNDFTRMRLQKIPPLYQNGHIATEEQQQQQEQQGDLTDILFTSQTSPTFGATFSSSSEEDVTNLNDNDDVSRSNKVTRPYFSIIADGIHVHPQAVCLAYNAHPEGCILVSDAMHMLDPKLPDGLHPWRDGMIEKKDGGIVLAGTDTLAGSILPLPQAVVNFSRFTGISIPQAIVCATYNPAKCLGKHVTGKVGLEEGCWADLVVWDERGGVRGVWKAGREIDGSHSDEKE
;
A
#
# COMPACT_ATOMS: atom_id res chain seq x y z
N MET A 1 32.35 39.19 -18.63
CA MET A 1 32.86 37.97 -17.97
C MET A 1 31.68 37.08 -17.67
N THR A 2 31.49 36.03 -18.45
CA THR A 2 30.43 35.04 -18.25
C THR A 2 30.81 34.11 -17.11
N SER A 3 30.03 34.09 -16.04
CA SER A 3 30.19 33.11 -14.96
C SER A 3 29.88 31.72 -15.51
N THR A 4 30.91 30.89 -15.68
CA THR A 4 30.74 29.46 -15.91
C THR A 4 30.28 28.83 -14.61
N ASN A 5 28.96 28.65 -14.46
CA ASN A 5 28.39 27.86 -13.37
C ASN A 5 28.90 26.42 -13.49
N HIS A 6 29.98 26.10 -12.77
CA HIS A 6 30.42 24.74 -12.56
C HIS A 6 29.35 24.03 -11.71
N THR A 7 28.46 23.29 -12.36
CA THR A 7 27.62 22.33 -11.65
C THR A 7 28.53 21.29 -11.01
N GLU A 8 28.60 21.29 -9.68
CA GLU A 8 29.28 20.27 -8.87
C GLU A 8 28.78 18.89 -9.32
N ARG A 9 29.69 18.01 -9.75
CA ARG A 9 29.30 16.75 -10.38
C ARG A 9 28.84 15.74 -9.34
N TYR A 10 29.51 15.74 -8.19
CA TYR A 10 29.24 14.80 -7.12
C TYR A 10 28.76 15.52 -5.87
N VAL A 11 27.80 14.94 -5.17
CA VAL A 11 27.34 15.39 -3.85
C VAL A 11 27.60 14.27 -2.85
N THR A 12 28.05 14.63 -1.65
CA THR A 12 28.06 13.74 -0.50
C THR A 12 27.19 14.30 0.61
N LEU A 13 26.16 13.55 1.00
CA LEU A 13 25.36 13.83 2.19
C LEU A 13 26.06 13.19 3.38
N THR A 14 26.51 13.97 4.37
CA THR A 14 27.24 13.48 5.55
C THR A 14 26.39 13.52 6.81
N ASN A 15 26.79 12.71 7.81
CA ASN A 15 26.12 12.57 9.10
C ASN A 15 24.63 12.19 8.97
N VAL A 16 24.31 11.27 8.07
CA VAL A 16 22.94 10.79 7.84
C VAL A 16 22.68 9.45 8.52
N ARG A 17 21.42 9.17 8.85
CA ARG A 17 20.94 7.81 9.15
C ARG A 17 20.03 7.34 8.02
N LEU A 18 20.36 6.23 7.40
CA LEU A 18 19.59 5.67 6.29
C LEU A 18 18.43 4.82 6.83
N ILE A 19 17.23 5.03 6.30
CA ILE A 19 16.04 4.21 6.57
C ILE A 19 16.07 3.01 5.61
N LEU A 20 16.40 1.85 6.15
CA LEU A 20 16.62 0.63 5.38
C LEU A 20 15.30 -0.10 5.07
N ALA A 21 15.32 -0.98 4.07
CA ALA A 21 14.15 -1.74 3.59
C ALA A 21 13.44 -2.63 4.64
N ASN A 22 14.08 -2.88 5.78
CA ASN A 22 13.53 -3.61 6.93
C ASN A 22 12.88 -2.68 7.99
N GLY A 23 12.80 -1.38 7.73
CA GLY A 23 12.26 -0.38 8.67
C GLY A 23 13.19 -0.02 9.83
N THR A 24 14.50 -0.24 9.70
CA THR A 24 15.51 0.14 10.71
C THR A 24 16.38 1.31 10.23
N LEU A 25 16.97 2.04 11.19
CA LEU A 25 17.94 3.09 10.91
C LEU A 25 19.37 2.54 10.89
N SER A 26 20.19 2.99 9.94
CA SER A 26 21.63 2.72 9.94
C SER A 26 22.35 3.44 11.10
N PRO A 27 23.60 3.04 11.41
CA PRO A 27 24.58 3.92 12.03
C PRO A 27 24.74 5.23 11.23
N LEU A 28 25.33 6.26 11.85
CA LEU A 28 25.69 7.48 11.12
C LEU A 28 26.66 7.13 9.99
N THR A 29 26.35 7.60 8.79
CA THR A 29 27.09 7.30 7.57
C THR A 29 27.09 8.51 6.63
N SER A 30 27.64 8.34 5.43
CA SER A 30 27.50 9.27 4.31
C SER A 30 26.84 8.57 3.12
N LEU A 31 26.24 9.34 2.22
CA LEU A 31 25.66 8.88 0.96
C LEU A 31 26.28 9.67 -0.20
N HIS A 32 26.78 8.98 -1.21
CA HIS A 32 27.44 9.60 -2.37
C HIS A 32 26.50 9.58 -3.59
N ILE A 33 26.52 10.66 -4.36
CA ILE A 33 25.56 10.93 -5.45
C ILE A 33 26.35 11.46 -6.65
N ASP A 34 26.09 10.95 -7.85
CA ASP A 34 26.46 11.62 -9.11
C ASP A 34 25.26 12.42 -9.62
N THR A 35 25.36 13.75 -9.61
CA THR A 35 24.25 14.65 -10.03
C THR A 35 24.12 14.78 -11.55
N HIS A 36 24.99 14.10 -12.31
CA HIS A 36 24.88 13.99 -13.76
C HIS A 36 23.97 12.82 -14.15
N SER A 37 24.21 11.61 -13.62
CA SER A 37 23.32 10.46 -13.80
C SER A 37 22.07 10.51 -12.91
N GLY A 38 22.16 11.19 -11.75
CA GLY A 38 21.10 11.20 -10.74
C GLY A 38 21.02 9.89 -9.95
N LEU A 39 22.13 9.16 -9.83
CA LEU A 39 22.23 7.86 -9.16
C LEU A 39 23.07 7.91 -7.87
N LEU A 40 22.80 6.96 -6.99
CA LEU A 40 23.59 6.70 -5.78
C LEU A 40 24.86 5.90 -6.10
N LEU A 41 25.96 6.25 -5.42
CA LEU A 41 27.25 5.60 -5.54
C LEU A 41 27.66 4.95 -4.21
N SER A 42 28.32 3.79 -4.24
CA SER A 42 28.91 3.19 -3.04
C SER A 42 30.12 3.98 -2.53
N THR A 43 30.89 4.57 -3.45
CA THR A 43 32.09 5.37 -3.19
C THR A 43 32.25 6.47 -4.25
N LEU A 44 33.01 7.53 -3.94
CA LEU A 44 33.37 8.52 -4.95
C LEU A 44 34.44 7.95 -5.92
N PRO A 45 34.34 8.19 -7.24
CA PRO A 45 35.34 7.70 -8.20
C PRO A 45 36.75 8.23 -7.91
N SER A 46 37.74 7.35 -7.95
CA SER A 46 39.16 7.65 -7.74
C SER A 46 39.81 8.34 -8.95
N GLY A 47 39.39 9.59 -9.20
CA GLY A 47 40.06 10.51 -10.13
C GLY A 47 41.30 11.16 -9.52
N PRO A 48 42.19 11.76 -10.35
CA PRO A 48 43.27 12.59 -9.84
C PRO A 48 42.66 13.85 -9.18
N ASP A 49 42.88 14.01 -7.87
CA ASP A 49 42.59 15.20 -7.04
C ASP A 49 41.15 15.78 -7.15
N PRO A 50 40.39 16.00 -6.05
CA PRO A 50 39.10 16.70 -6.14
C PRO A 50 39.18 18.13 -6.74
N THR A 51 40.38 18.69 -6.91
CA THR A 51 40.63 19.94 -7.67
C THR A 51 40.88 19.75 -9.17
N ALA A 52 41.14 18.53 -9.66
CA ALA A 52 41.42 18.23 -11.06
C ALA A 52 40.33 17.40 -11.77
N VAL A 53 39.28 16.99 -11.06
CA VAL A 53 37.99 16.65 -11.70
C VAL A 53 37.26 17.94 -12.08
N ASN A 54 37.01 18.15 -13.38
CA ASN A 54 36.16 19.24 -13.87
C ASN A 54 34.70 19.04 -13.42
N GLY A 55 34.38 19.54 -12.23
CA GLY A 55 33.10 19.35 -11.53
C GLY A 55 33.35 18.87 -10.11
N GLY A 56 33.53 19.82 -9.18
CA GLY A 56 33.90 19.55 -7.79
C GLY A 56 32.87 18.74 -6.99
N VAL A 57 33.26 18.38 -5.76
CA VAL A 57 32.42 17.62 -4.82
C VAL A 57 31.75 18.58 -3.84
N LYS A 58 30.41 18.63 -3.84
CA LYS A 58 29.63 19.28 -2.78
C LYS A 58 29.57 18.36 -1.56
N VAL A 59 29.75 18.93 -0.36
CA VAL A 59 29.47 18.22 0.89
C VAL A 59 28.32 18.92 1.60
N ALA A 60 27.28 18.17 1.96
CA ALA A 60 26.12 18.66 2.69
C ALA A 60 25.94 17.87 3.99
N ASP A 61 26.18 18.52 5.12
CA ASP A 61 25.98 17.93 6.44
C ASP A 61 24.50 18.02 6.82
N LEU A 62 23.86 16.86 7.04
CA LEU A 62 22.45 16.78 7.44
C LEU A 62 22.25 16.61 8.95
N GLY A 63 23.31 16.71 9.76
CA GLY A 63 23.20 16.90 11.22
C GLY A 63 22.52 15.76 11.99
N GLY A 64 22.62 14.52 11.51
CA GLY A 64 21.99 13.35 12.12
C GLY A 64 20.57 13.02 11.62
N LYS A 65 20.01 13.83 10.71
CA LYS A 65 18.70 13.61 10.09
C LYS A 65 18.61 12.26 9.38
N TRP A 66 17.39 11.78 9.22
CA TRP A 66 17.13 10.49 8.58
C TRP A 66 16.92 10.67 7.08
N VAL A 67 17.35 9.71 6.26
CA VAL A 67 17.20 9.73 4.80
C VAL A 67 16.53 8.44 4.36
N SER A 68 15.47 8.55 3.57
CA SER A 68 14.80 7.43 2.90
C SER A 68 14.92 7.57 1.37
N PRO A 69 14.63 6.52 0.60
CA PRO A 69 14.18 6.70 -0.78
C PRO A 69 12.95 7.63 -0.79
N GLY A 70 12.75 8.35 -1.89
CA GLY A 70 11.59 9.21 -2.05
C GLY A 70 10.28 8.41 -2.13
N LEU A 71 9.18 9.05 -1.69
CA LEU A 71 7.91 8.35 -1.54
C LEU A 71 7.29 8.01 -2.91
N ILE A 72 6.60 6.87 -2.97
CA ILE A 72 5.85 6.41 -4.13
C ILE A 72 4.36 6.38 -3.79
N ASP A 73 3.56 7.16 -4.52
CA ASP A 73 2.10 7.09 -4.42
C ASP A 73 1.51 6.28 -5.57
N ILE A 74 0.95 5.10 -5.29
CA ILE A 74 0.43 4.20 -6.34
C ILE A 74 -1.08 4.39 -6.63
N GLN A 75 -1.76 5.27 -5.89
CA GLN A 75 -3.16 5.62 -6.13
C GLN A 75 -3.37 7.11 -5.82
N ILE A 76 -3.38 7.92 -6.87
CA ILE A 76 -3.60 9.36 -6.78
C ILE A 76 -4.36 9.87 -8.01
N CYS A 77 -5.56 10.40 -7.80
CA CYS A 77 -6.48 10.87 -8.83
C CYS A 77 -6.22 12.32 -9.25
N GLY A 78 -5.48 13.10 -8.45
CA GLY A 78 -5.14 14.47 -8.74
C GLY A 78 -4.43 15.20 -7.60
N ALA A 79 -3.94 16.40 -7.87
CA ALA A 79 -3.50 17.36 -6.86
C ALA A 79 -3.37 18.77 -7.49
N PHE A 80 -3.25 19.82 -6.67
CA PHE A 80 -2.93 21.19 -7.09
C PHE A 80 -3.82 21.73 -8.23
N GLY A 81 -5.12 21.41 -8.20
CA GLY A 81 -6.11 21.82 -9.19
C GLY A 81 -6.13 20.99 -10.48
N VAL A 82 -5.48 19.82 -10.52
CA VAL A 82 -5.47 18.89 -11.67
C VAL A 82 -6.25 17.62 -11.30
N ASP A 83 -7.30 17.29 -12.06
CA ASP A 83 -8.01 15.99 -12.04
C ASP A 83 -7.50 15.16 -13.23
N LEU A 84 -6.85 14.03 -12.97
CA LEU A 84 -6.25 13.17 -14.00
C LEU A 84 -7.29 12.44 -14.86
N SER A 85 -8.56 12.46 -14.45
CA SER A 85 -9.67 11.94 -15.27
C SER A 85 -10.27 13.00 -16.20
N GLU A 86 -9.82 14.26 -16.16
CA GLU A 86 -10.32 15.34 -17.00
C GLU A 86 -9.42 15.60 -18.23
N PHE A 87 -9.82 15.11 -19.40
CA PHE A 87 -9.09 15.34 -20.65
C PHE A 87 -9.65 16.53 -21.45
N LYS A 88 -8.84 17.59 -21.55
CA LYS A 88 -9.12 18.80 -22.37
C LYS A 88 -8.20 18.95 -23.60
N GLY A 89 -7.25 18.02 -23.78
CA GLY A 89 -6.28 18.02 -24.87
C GLY A 89 -4.86 17.68 -24.40
N LYS A 90 -4.07 17.06 -25.28
CA LYS A 90 -2.73 16.49 -24.98
C LYS A 90 -1.79 17.48 -24.28
N GLU A 91 -1.65 18.70 -24.81
CA GLU A 91 -0.73 19.71 -24.27
C GLU A 91 -1.15 20.21 -22.87
N GLN A 92 -2.44 20.46 -22.64
CA GLN A 92 -2.95 20.83 -21.32
C GLN A 92 -2.79 19.68 -20.32
N TYR A 93 -3.05 18.44 -20.74
CA TYR A 93 -2.91 17.26 -19.90
C TYR A 93 -1.45 17.04 -19.46
N VAL A 94 -0.49 17.08 -20.39
CA VAL A 94 0.95 16.99 -20.08
C VAL A 94 1.42 18.10 -19.12
N ARG A 95 0.96 19.36 -19.33
CA ARG A 95 1.25 20.46 -18.39
C ARG A 95 0.63 20.22 -17.01
N GLY A 96 -0.59 19.67 -16.95
CA GLY A 96 -1.26 19.29 -15.71
C GLY A 96 -0.46 18.24 -14.92
N VAL A 97 -0.07 17.13 -15.58
CA VAL A 97 0.73 16.07 -14.97
C VAL A 97 2.08 16.59 -14.46
N ARG A 98 2.77 17.46 -15.22
CA ARG A 98 4.02 18.11 -14.77
C ARG A 98 3.79 19.01 -13.55
N LYS A 99 2.81 19.92 -13.60
CA LYS A 99 2.46 20.80 -12.47
C LYS A 99 2.15 20.01 -11.19
N MET A 100 1.37 18.93 -11.34
CA MET A 100 1.06 18.00 -10.25
C MET A 100 2.33 17.35 -9.70
N GLY A 101 3.19 16.80 -10.56
CA GLY A 101 4.44 16.18 -10.14
C GLY A 101 5.44 17.14 -9.48
N GLU A 102 5.51 18.41 -9.89
CA GLU A 102 6.31 19.45 -9.22
C GLU A 102 5.81 19.75 -7.80
N GLY A 103 4.49 19.84 -7.62
CA GLY A 103 3.87 20.04 -6.30
C GLY A 103 4.05 18.83 -5.38
N LEU A 104 3.86 17.62 -5.91
CA LEU A 104 4.07 16.35 -5.19
C LEU A 104 5.54 16.16 -4.77
N CYS A 105 6.49 16.54 -5.63
CA CYS A 105 7.92 16.45 -5.35
C CYS A 105 8.30 17.33 -4.15
N LYS A 106 7.75 18.54 -4.03
CA LYS A 106 7.98 19.42 -2.87
C LYS A 106 7.46 18.86 -1.55
N LEU A 107 6.49 17.95 -1.58
CA LEU A 107 6.00 17.22 -0.41
C LEU A 107 6.88 16.00 -0.06
N GLY A 108 7.71 15.51 -0.99
CA GLY A 108 8.53 14.29 -0.81
C GLY A 108 8.05 13.07 -1.58
N VAL A 109 6.98 13.20 -2.38
CA VAL A 109 6.57 12.18 -3.35
C VAL A 109 7.41 12.36 -4.60
N THR A 110 8.43 11.52 -4.78
CA THR A 110 9.35 11.62 -5.94
C THR A 110 8.91 10.78 -7.13
N SER A 111 7.99 9.84 -6.92
CA SER A 111 7.39 9.02 -7.97
C SER A 111 5.91 8.76 -7.68
N PHE A 112 5.09 8.56 -8.70
CA PHE A 112 3.66 8.30 -8.53
C PHE A 112 3.07 7.49 -9.70
N VAL A 113 1.88 6.93 -9.49
CA VAL A 113 1.08 6.28 -10.53
C VAL A 113 -0.21 7.08 -10.73
N PRO A 114 -0.29 7.91 -11.78
CA PRO A 114 -1.50 8.65 -12.15
C PRO A 114 -2.73 7.74 -12.21
N THR A 115 -3.76 8.03 -11.41
CA THR A 115 -5.00 7.24 -11.35
C THR A 115 -6.13 7.91 -12.14
N ILE A 116 -6.78 7.14 -13.02
CA ILE A 116 -7.95 7.55 -13.81
C ILE A 116 -9.14 6.71 -13.35
N ILE A 117 -10.15 7.36 -12.77
CA ILE A 117 -11.38 6.66 -12.34
C ILE A 117 -12.34 6.43 -13.51
N SER A 118 -13.41 5.65 -13.30
CA SER A 118 -14.37 5.22 -14.35
C SER A 118 -14.74 6.28 -15.39
N GLN A 119 -14.17 6.15 -16.58
CA GLN A 119 -14.40 7.02 -17.74
C GLN A 119 -15.01 6.27 -18.92
N LYS A 120 -15.35 7.01 -19.99
CA LYS A 120 -15.72 6.43 -21.28
C LYS A 120 -14.46 6.01 -22.08
N PRO A 121 -14.55 5.04 -23.02
CA PRO A 121 -13.40 4.56 -23.79
C PRO A 121 -12.59 5.68 -24.46
N GLU A 122 -13.26 6.71 -24.99
CA GLU A 122 -12.60 7.81 -25.71
C GLU A 122 -11.61 8.58 -24.83
N ALA A 123 -11.86 8.67 -23.52
CA ALA A 123 -10.94 9.31 -22.58
C ALA A 123 -9.74 8.42 -22.28
N TYR A 124 -9.93 7.11 -22.06
CA TYR A 124 -8.81 6.17 -21.86
C TYR A 124 -7.91 6.11 -23.10
N HIS A 125 -8.50 6.00 -24.30
CA HIS A 125 -7.75 5.97 -25.56
C HIS A 125 -6.95 7.26 -25.80
N ALA A 126 -7.40 8.40 -25.27
CA ALA A 126 -6.68 9.67 -25.37
C ALA A 126 -5.61 9.84 -24.27
N ILE A 127 -5.86 9.37 -23.05
CA ILE A 127 -4.99 9.59 -21.90
C ILE A 127 -3.87 8.55 -21.78
N LEU A 128 -4.18 7.25 -21.89
CA LEU A 128 -3.24 6.17 -21.56
C LEU A 128 -1.95 6.21 -22.41
N PRO A 129 -2.00 6.45 -23.74
CA PRO A 129 -0.77 6.59 -24.53
C PRO A 129 0.10 7.79 -24.13
N ILE A 130 -0.51 8.86 -23.57
CA ILE A 130 0.24 9.99 -23.03
C ILE A 130 0.95 9.58 -21.73
N LEU A 131 0.28 8.81 -20.87
CA LEU A 131 0.85 8.37 -19.60
C LEU A 131 1.97 7.33 -19.76
N SER A 132 1.84 6.34 -20.66
CA SER A 132 2.95 5.43 -21.00
C SER A 132 4.17 6.24 -21.48
N GLY A 133 3.98 7.13 -22.47
CA GLY A 133 5.09 7.96 -22.98
C GLY A 133 5.71 8.90 -21.94
N LEU A 134 4.95 9.39 -20.96
CA LEU A 134 5.50 10.19 -19.85
C LEU A 134 6.32 9.35 -18.87
N ALA A 135 5.97 8.08 -18.66
CA ALA A 135 6.74 7.15 -17.85
C ALA A 135 8.06 6.78 -18.55
N ASP A 136 8.00 6.36 -19.81
CA ASP A 136 9.16 5.99 -20.63
C ASP A 136 10.17 7.14 -20.74
N THR A 137 9.70 8.34 -21.07
CA THR A 137 10.59 9.48 -21.35
C THR A 137 11.10 10.18 -20.08
N CYS A 138 10.79 9.67 -18.87
CA CYS A 138 11.26 10.18 -17.56
C CYS A 138 11.13 11.72 -17.35
N LEU A 139 10.16 12.35 -18.01
CA LEU A 139 10.02 13.81 -18.16
C LEU A 139 11.29 14.51 -18.68
N MET A 140 11.77 14.06 -19.85
CA MET A 140 12.64 14.87 -20.71
C MET A 140 12.14 16.31 -20.86
N LEU A 141 13.12 17.20 -21.00
CA LEU A 141 12.99 18.64 -21.13
C LEU A 141 11.91 19.06 -22.14
N LEU A 142 10.78 19.57 -21.63
CA LEU A 142 10.06 20.63 -22.33
C LEU A 142 10.60 21.95 -21.79
N ASP A 143 11.80 22.30 -22.24
CA ASP A 143 12.28 23.68 -22.18
C ASP A 143 11.34 24.51 -23.07
N GLU A 144 10.90 25.69 -22.61
CA GLU A 144 9.86 26.47 -23.28
C GLU A 144 10.26 26.89 -24.72
N GLN A 145 11.55 26.83 -25.03
CA GLN A 145 12.12 27.14 -26.35
C GLN A 145 12.13 25.97 -27.33
N ALA A 146 11.94 24.71 -26.89
CA ALA A 146 11.99 23.54 -27.78
C ALA A 146 10.63 23.22 -28.46
N ALA A 147 9.55 23.86 -28.04
CA ALA A 147 8.19 23.58 -28.50
C ALA A 147 7.86 24.14 -29.90
N SER A 148 8.78 24.83 -30.58
CA SER A 148 8.50 25.50 -31.86
C SER A 148 8.71 24.66 -33.12
N ASP A 149 9.56 23.61 -33.09
CA ASP A 149 10.09 23.00 -34.33
C ASP A 149 10.12 21.47 -34.39
N HIS A 150 9.66 20.74 -33.37
CA HIS A 150 9.60 19.27 -33.43
C HIS A 150 8.18 18.72 -33.29
N ASP A 151 7.71 18.19 -34.42
CA ASP A 151 6.51 17.40 -34.57
C ASP A 151 6.52 16.22 -33.58
N ILE A 152 5.63 16.23 -32.58
CA ILE A 152 5.49 15.14 -31.60
C ILE A 152 4.64 14.02 -32.24
N GLY A 153 5.10 13.57 -33.40
CA GLY A 153 4.65 12.43 -34.15
C GLY A 153 5.66 11.28 -34.06
N THR A 154 5.14 10.08 -33.87
CA THR A 154 5.73 8.77 -34.19
C THR A 154 7.16 8.75 -34.76
N SER A 155 8.06 7.97 -34.13
CA SER A 155 9.44 7.62 -34.55
C SER A 155 10.63 8.47 -34.04
N GLY A 156 10.55 8.94 -32.79
CA GLY A 156 11.76 9.27 -32.01
C GLY A 156 12.30 8.03 -31.27
N VAL A 157 13.07 7.16 -31.95
CA VAL A 157 13.79 6.05 -31.27
C VAL A 157 14.96 6.64 -30.46
N PHE A 158 14.66 7.10 -29.24
CA PHE A 158 15.69 7.42 -28.27
C PHE A 158 16.38 6.11 -27.84
N ASN A 159 17.71 6.11 -27.90
CA ASN A 159 18.52 4.90 -27.79
C ASN A 159 18.42 4.34 -26.36
N SER A 160 17.69 3.24 -26.18
CA SER A 160 17.19 2.70 -24.89
C SER A 160 18.25 2.02 -24.01
N LYS A 161 19.45 2.61 -23.93
CA LYS A 161 20.62 2.06 -23.20
C LYS A 161 21.40 3.06 -22.35
N GLN A 162 20.89 4.28 -22.20
CA GLN A 162 21.33 5.20 -21.15
C GLN A 162 20.13 5.53 -20.26
N GLU A 163 20.20 5.15 -18.99
CA GLU A 163 19.20 5.56 -18.00
C GLU A 163 19.20 7.10 -17.93
N THR A 164 18.08 7.70 -18.30
CA THR A 164 17.98 9.17 -18.32
C THR A 164 17.74 9.69 -16.90
N PRO A 165 18.46 10.74 -16.46
CA PRO A 165 18.18 11.39 -15.19
C PRO A 165 16.73 11.92 -15.24
N GLY A 166 15.91 11.53 -14.26
CA GLY A 166 14.55 12.06 -14.18
C GLY A 166 14.56 13.58 -13.94
N HIS A 167 13.52 14.29 -14.38
CA HIS A 167 13.45 15.74 -14.23
C HIS A 167 13.76 16.20 -12.79
N PRO A 168 14.75 17.08 -12.56
CA PRO A 168 15.33 17.35 -11.24
C PRO A 168 14.44 18.18 -10.30
N ALA A 169 13.17 18.38 -10.65
CA ALA A 169 12.20 19.18 -9.89
C ALA A 169 10.75 18.64 -9.95
N CYS A 170 10.53 17.45 -10.53
CA CYS A 170 9.21 16.89 -10.74
C CYS A 170 9.18 15.42 -10.35
N ALA A 171 8.12 15.00 -9.67
CA ALA A 171 7.85 13.59 -9.41
C ALA A 171 7.71 12.83 -10.74
N ARG A 172 8.23 11.61 -10.81
CA ARG A 172 8.20 10.77 -12.02
C ARG A 172 6.89 9.96 -12.05
N PRO A 173 6.07 10.02 -13.11
CA PRO A 173 5.04 9.01 -13.32
C PRO A 173 5.70 7.66 -13.64
N LEU A 174 5.36 6.60 -12.91
CA LEU A 174 5.91 5.24 -13.12
C LEU A 174 5.07 4.39 -14.09
N GLY A 175 3.98 4.96 -14.62
CA GLY A 175 3.00 4.28 -15.46
C GLY A 175 1.62 4.89 -15.25
N TRP A 176 0.60 4.06 -15.06
CA TRP A 176 -0.77 4.51 -14.84
C TRP A 176 -1.63 3.46 -14.13
N HIS A 177 -2.70 3.94 -13.47
CA HIS A 177 -3.69 3.14 -12.77
C HIS A 177 -5.08 3.47 -13.32
N VAL A 178 -5.79 2.47 -13.82
CA VAL A 178 -7.20 2.60 -14.19
C VAL A 178 -8.09 2.02 -13.08
N GLU A 179 -8.84 2.88 -12.41
CA GLU A 179 -9.76 2.49 -11.36
C GLU A 179 -11.17 2.35 -11.92
N GLY A 180 -11.50 1.13 -12.34
CA GLY A 180 -12.67 0.85 -13.17
C GLY A 180 -12.44 1.06 -14.66
N PRO A 181 -13.51 0.96 -15.49
CA PRO A 181 -14.91 1.00 -15.11
C PRO A 181 -15.59 -0.35 -14.77
N PHE A 182 -14.83 -1.45 -14.74
CA PHE A 182 -15.33 -2.79 -14.41
C PHE A 182 -15.57 -2.98 -12.90
N LEU A 183 -16.43 -2.14 -12.32
CA LEU A 183 -16.69 -2.04 -10.88
C LEU A 183 -18.13 -2.43 -10.54
N SER A 184 -18.37 -2.91 -9.31
CA SER A 184 -19.69 -3.36 -8.87
C SER A 184 -20.64 -2.16 -8.70
N PRO A 185 -21.83 -2.14 -9.34
CA PRO A 185 -22.80 -1.05 -9.19
C PRO A 185 -23.26 -0.82 -7.73
N LYS A 186 -23.13 -1.83 -6.86
CA LYS A 186 -23.43 -1.76 -5.42
C LYS A 186 -22.37 -1.01 -4.61
N LYS A 187 -21.20 -0.74 -5.19
CA LYS A 187 -20.00 -0.20 -4.54
C LYS A 187 -19.31 0.87 -5.40
N VAL A 188 -20.11 1.64 -6.14
CA VAL A 188 -19.63 2.66 -7.09
C VAL A 188 -18.82 3.80 -6.44
N GLY A 189 -19.07 4.14 -5.17
CA GLY A 189 -18.38 5.26 -4.50
C GLY A 189 -18.60 6.59 -5.24
N CYS A 190 -17.53 7.33 -5.52
CA CYS A 190 -17.57 8.58 -6.29
C CYS A 190 -17.47 8.41 -7.82
N HIS A 191 -17.46 7.17 -8.33
CA HIS A 191 -17.31 6.90 -9.76
C HIS A 191 -18.58 7.30 -10.53
N PRO A 192 -18.47 7.82 -11.76
CA PRO A 192 -19.63 8.04 -12.62
C PRO A 192 -20.34 6.72 -12.94
N ALA A 193 -21.47 6.44 -12.27
CA ALA A 193 -22.21 5.18 -12.41
C ALA A 193 -22.62 4.87 -13.87
N VAL A 194 -22.82 5.92 -14.69
CA VAL A 194 -23.14 5.83 -16.12
C VAL A 194 -22.00 5.27 -16.98
N ASN A 195 -20.76 5.33 -16.49
CA ASN A 195 -19.58 4.82 -17.20
C ASN A 195 -19.24 3.37 -16.84
N LEU A 196 -19.94 2.74 -15.89
CA LEU A 196 -19.65 1.36 -15.46
C LEU A 196 -19.82 0.35 -16.60
N ALA A 197 -18.93 -0.64 -16.65
CA ALA A 197 -18.87 -1.63 -17.72
C ALA A 197 -18.85 -3.08 -17.17
N VAL A 198 -19.17 -4.03 -18.05
CA VAL A 198 -19.08 -5.48 -17.80
C VAL A 198 -18.14 -6.11 -18.82
N ALA A 199 -17.48 -7.21 -18.45
CA ALA A 199 -16.49 -7.91 -19.27
C ALA A 199 -17.09 -9.10 -20.06
N LYS A 200 -18.33 -8.95 -20.54
CA LYS A 200 -19.11 -9.99 -21.24
C LYS A 200 -18.40 -10.63 -22.45
N ASP A 201 -17.50 -9.90 -23.11
CA ASP A 201 -16.74 -10.35 -24.30
C ASP A 201 -15.29 -10.77 -23.90
N GLY A 202 -15.06 -11.05 -22.61
CA GLY A 202 -13.73 -11.38 -22.05
C GLY A 202 -12.73 -10.23 -22.23
N LEU A 203 -11.47 -10.58 -22.51
CA LEU A 203 -10.36 -9.63 -22.78
C LEU A 203 -10.73 -8.54 -23.80
N ARG A 204 -11.55 -8.87 -24.80
CA ARG A 204 -12.00 -7.90 -25.82
C ARG A 204 -12.77 -6.72 -25.23
N SER A 205 -13.44 -6.92 -24.09
CA SER A 205 -14.10 -5.84 -23.34
C SER A 205 -13.10 -4.81 -22.83
N PHE A 206 -11.90 -5.26 -22.42
CA PHE A 206 -10.80 -4.42 -21.95
C PHE A 206 -10.09 -3.74 -23.14
N GLU A 207 -9.86 -4.47 -24.24
CA GLU A 207 -9.33 -3.91 -25.50
C GLU A 207 -10.19 -2.76 -26.04
N ASN A 208 -11.52 -2.92 -26.01
CA ASN A 208 -12.47 -1.90 -26.44
C ASN A 208 -12.57 -0.70 -25.46
N MET A 209 -12.15 -0.86 -24.22
CA MET A 209 -12.28 0.15 -23.15
C MET A 209 -11.01 0.99 -22.98
N TYR A 210 -9.84 0.35 -23.01
CA TYR A 210 -8.55 0.98 -22.77
C TYR A 210 -7.71 1.14 -24.04
N GLY A 211 -8.09 0.46 -25.12
CA GLY A 211 -7.38 0.44 -26.39
C GLY A 211 -6.44 -0.76 -26.47
N ALA A 212 -6.54 -1.55 -27.54
CA ALA A 212 -5.79 -2.80 -27.72
C ALA A 212 -4.27 -2.61 -27.54
N ASP A 213 -3.70 -1.50 -28.05
CA ASP A 213 -2.27 -1.23 -27.96
C ASP A 213 -1.77 -1.07 -26.51
N THR A 214 -2.61 -0.60 -25.58
CA THR A 214 -2.24 -0.42 -24.16
C THR A 214 -2.06 -1.75 -23.42
N LEU A 215 -2.67 -2.82 -23.93
CA LEU A 215 -2.59 -4.17 -23.37
C LEU A 215 -1.31 -4.91 -23.78
N ASN A 216 -0.50 -4.37 -24.68
CA ASN A 216 0.73 -5.04 -25.13
C ASN A 216 1.78 -5.16 -24.02
N GLU A 217 2.51 -6.28 -24.03
CA GLU A 217 3.54 -6.68 -23.06
C GLU A 217 4.88 -5.94 -23.23
N GLU A 218 5.08 -5.27 -24.37
CA GLU A 218 6.40 -4.72 -24.77
C GLU A 218 6.88 -3.54 -23.89
N GLU A 219 6.01 -2.95 -23.08
CA GLU A 219 6.32 -1.84 -22.15
C GLU A 219 6.72 -2.35 -20.75
N GLU A 220 7.77 -3.20 -20.63
CA GLU A 220 8.21 -3.79 -19.34
C GLU A 220 8.56 -2.74 -18.25
N GLU A 221 8.85 -1.49 -18.64
CA GLU A 221 9.19 -0.38 -17.72
C GLU A 221 7.97 0.45 -17.25
N VAL A 222 6.79 0.26 -17.85
CA VAL A 222 5.56 1.01 -17.53
C VAL A 222 4.69 0.19 -16.57
N ALA A 223 4.47 0.70 -15.35
CA ALA A 223 3.59 0.06 -14.39
C ALA A 223 2.10 0.25 -14.76
N LYS A 224 1.45 -0.82 -15.22
CA LYS A 224 0.02 -0.85 -15.58
C LYS A 224 -0.80 -1.45 -14.44
N ILE A 225 -1.57 -0.64 -13.71
CA ILE A 225 -2.46 -1.11 -12.62
C ILE A 225 -3.92 -1.03 -13.07
N ILE A 226 -4.73 -2.04 -12.75
CA ILE A 226 -6.19 -1.99 -12.88
C ILE A 226 -6.86 -2.36 -11.56
N THR A 227 -7.79 -1.52 -11.10
CA THR A 227 -8.76 -1.92 -10.07
C THR A 227 -10.04 -2.38 -10.75
N LEU A 228 -10.47 -3.59 -10.42
CA LEU A 228 -11.67 -4.22 -10.94
C LEU A 228 -12.40 -5.03 -9.86
N ALA A 229 -13.68 -5.32 -10.12
CA ALA A 229 -14.55 -6.01 -9.18
C ALA A 229 -14.84 -7.44 -9.65
N PRO A 230 -14.39 -8.49 -8.94
CA PRO A 230 -14.56 -9.88 -9.38
C PRO A 230 -16.01 -10.39 -9.31
N ASP A 231 -16.95 -9.62 -8.75
CA ASP A 231 -18.39 -9.89 -8.83
C ASP A 231 -19.08 -9.34 -10.10
N VAL A 232 -18.34 -8.66 -10.98
CA VAL A 232 -18.84 -8.16 -12.26
C VAL A 232 -18.70 -9.23 -13.34
N GLU A 233 -19.74 -9.35 -14.18
CA GLU A 233 -19.83 -10.34 -15.27
C GLU A 233 -18.58 -10.36 -16.16
N GLY A 234 -17.97 -11.54 -16.32
CA GLY A 234 -16.80 -11.81 -17.17
C GLY A 234 -15.45 -11.31 -16.61
N VAL A 235 -15.45 -10.59 -15.48
CA VAL A 235 -14.22 -10.00 -14.93
C VAL A 235 -13.29 -11.07 -14.38
N CYS A 236 -13.80 -11.95 -13.53
CA CYS A 236 -12.97 -12.94 -12.82
C CYS A 236 -12.29 -13.92 -13.80
N GLU A 237 -12.98 -14.29 -14.87
CA GLU A 237 -12.50 -15.15 -15.95
C GLU A 237 -11.39 -14.49 -16.79
N THR A 238 -11.38 -13.15 -16.86
CA THR A 238 -10.42 -12.38 -17.66
C THR A 238 -9.14 -12.02 -16.89
N ILE A 239 -9.15 -12.07 -15.56
CA ILE A 239 -7.97 -11.74 -14.71
C ILE A 239 -6.67 -12.45 -15.16
N PRO A 240 -6.65 -13.77 -15.45
CA PRO A 240 -5.44 -14.44 -15.90
C PRO A 240 -4.85 -13.86 -17.19
N GLN A 241 -5.70 -13.41 -18.10
CA GLN A 241 -5.29 -12.83 -19.39
C GLN A 241 -4.70 -11.43 -19.21
N LEU A 242 -5.23 -10.64 -18.27
CA LEU A 242 -4.66 -9.33 -17.91
C LEU A 242 -3.29 -9.48 -17.25
N VAL A 243 -3.14 -10.48 -16.37
CA VAL A 243 -1.85 -10.78 -15.70
C VAL A 243 -0.80 -11.29 -16.71
N GLU A 244 -1.20 -12.13 -17.67
CA GLU A 244 -0.35 -12.54 -18.80
C GLU A 244 0.10 -11.34 -19.64
N LYS A 245 -0.80 -10.37 -19.87
CA LYS A 245 -0.52 -9.08 -20.51
C LYS A 245 0.33 -8.10 -19.66
N GLY A 246 0.82 -8.54 -18.49
CA GLY A 246 1.69 -7.77 -17.60
C GLY A 246 0.98 -6.85 -16.59
N TRP A 247 -0.35 -6.81 -16.56
CA TRP A 247 -1.10 -5.88 -15.71
C TRP A 247 -1.11 -6.29 -14.24
N LYS A 248 -0.95 -5.31 -13.35
CA LYS A 248 -1.17 -5.44 -11.91
C LYS A 248 -2.66 -5.36 -11.62
N VAL A 249 -3.31 -6.52 -11.58
CA VAL A 249 -4.73 -6.62 -11.21
C VAL A 249 -4.90 -6.43 -9.69
N SER A 250 -5.70 -5.42 -9.35
CA SER A 250 -6.16 -5.10 -8.01
C SER A 250 -7.66 -5.36 -7.86
N LEU A 251 -8.06 -5.88 -6.71
CA LEU A 251 -9.48 -6.09 -6.38
C LEU A 251 -10.00 -4.91 -5.55
N GLY A 252 -11.07 -4.27 -6.00
CA GLY A 252 -11.68 -3.10 -5.33
C GLY A 252 -13.07 -2.78 -5.86
N HIS A 253 -13.76 -1.82 -5.23
CA HIS A 253 -15.11 -1.38 -5.63
C HIS A 253 -16.09 -2.53 -5.93
N THR A 254 -16.11 -3.52 -5.04
CA THR A 254 -16.66 -4.86 -5.30
C THR A 254 -17.63 -5.29 -4.22
N ASN A 255 -18.70 -6.00 -4.59
CA ASN A 255 -19.59 -6.67 -3.65
C ASN A 255 -19.35 -8.20 -3.62
N ALA A 256 -18.13 -8.63 -3.97
CA ALA A 256 -17.74 -10.02 -4.02
C ALA A 256 -17.81 -10.73 -2.67
N SER A 257 -18.23 -11.99 -2.72
CA SER A 257 -18.01 -12.96 -1.66
C SER A 257 -16.53 -13.32 -1.53
N THR A 258 -16.17 -13.93 -0.41
CA THR A 258 -14.84 -14.48 -0.13
C THR A 258 -14.44 -15.51 -1.18
N ALA A 259 -15.38 -16.31 -1.71
CA ALA A 259 -15.13 -17.27 -2.79
C ALA A 259 -14.66 -16.55 -4.07
N GLN A 260 -15.43 -15.57 -4.55
CA GLN A 260 -15.08 -14.76 -5.72
C GLN A 260 -13.79 -13.95 -5.52
N ALA A 261 -13.55 -13.47 -4.30
CA ALA A 261 -12.30 -12.79 -3.96
C ALA A 261 -11.09 -13.75 -4.05
N LEU A 262 -11.22 -14.99 -3.56
CA LEU A 262 -10.20 -16.03 -3.69
C LEU A 262 -10.01 -16.48 -5.14
N GLU A 263 -11.07 -16.57 -5.94
CA GLU A 263 -11.00 -16.84 -7.38
C GLU A 263 -10.21 -15.74 -8.10
N GLY A 264 -10.43 -14.47 -7.75
CA GLY A 264 -9.64 -13.34 -8.28
C GLY A 264 -8.15 -13.43 -7.94
N ILE A 265 -7.79 -13.77 -6.69
CA ILE A 265 -6.38 -14.01 -6.32
C ILE A 265 -5.82 -15.26 -7.03
N ALA A 266 -6.60 -16.33 -7.18
CA ALA A 266 -6.20 -17.54 -7.90
C ALA A 266 -6.00 -17.30 -9.40
N GLY A 267 -6.72 -16.33 -9.98
CA GLY A 267 -6.50 -15.82 -11.34
C GLY A 267 -5.25 -14.95 -11.49
N GLY A 268 -4.61 -14.53 -10.39
CA GLY A 268 -3.36 -13.76 -10.39
C GLY A 268 -3.47 -12.33 -9.89
N ALA A 269 -4.62 -11.89 -9.36
CA ALA A 269 -4.71 -10.59 -8.71
C ALA A 269 -3.79 -10.52 -7.47
N THR A 270 -3.07 -9.41 -7.31
CA THR A 270 -1.97 -9.28 -6.33
C THR A 270 -2.08 -8.06 -5.41
N LEU A 271 -3.07 -7.20 -5.62
CA LEU A 271 -3.31 -5.99 -4.83
C LEU A 271 -4.80 -5.91 -4.42
N LEU A 272 -5.08 -5.25 -3.30
CA LEU A 272 -6.42 -4.84 -2.87
C LEU A 272 -6.46 -3.31 -2.78
N THR A 273 -7.44 -2.69 -3.41
CA THR A 273 -7.54 -1.21 -3.49
C THR A 273 -8.17 -0.63 -2.23
N HIS A 274 -7.53 0.41 -1.68
CA HIS A 274 -7.93 1.25 -0.54
C HIS A 274 -8.80 0.51 0.50
N LEU A 275 -8.19 -0.47 1.16
CA LEU A 275 -8.85 -1.44 2.03
C LEU A 275 -9.90 -0.81 2.96
N PHE A 276 -11.01 -1.54 3.17
CA PHE A 276 -12.25 -1.13 3.85
C PHE A 276 -13.20 -0.23 3.02
N ASN A 277 -12.68 0.56 2.07
CA ASN A 277 -13.51 1.44 1.23
C ASN A 277 -14.16 0.66 0.08
N ALA A 278 -15.38 1.04 -0.28
CA ALA A 278 -16.13 0.46 -1.41
C ALA A 278 -16.15 -1.08 -1.50
N MET A 279 -16.18 -1.78 -0.35
CA MET A 279 -16.22 -3.25 -0.28
C MET A 279 -17.18 -3.73 0.82
N PRO A 280 -17.47 -5.05 0.97
CA PRO A 280 -18.25 -5.55 2.10
C PRO A 280 -17.46 -5.40 3.41
N SER A 281 -18.15 -5.12 4.51
CA SER A 281 -17.54 -5.08 5.84
C SER A 281 -17.10 -6.48 6.29
N LEU A 282 -16.02 -6.55 7.06
CA LEU A 282 -15.51 -7.81 7.60
C LEU A 282 -16.56 -8.52 8.49
N HIS A 283 -17.04 -9.69 8.06
CA HIS A 283 -17.94 -10.53 8.83
C HIS A 283 -17.35 -11.93 9.06
N HIS A 284 -17.49 -12.49 10.27
CA HIS A 284 -16.80 -13.72 10.67
C HIS A 284 -17.19 -14.98 9.91
N ARG A 285 -18.32 -14.98 9.19
CA ARG A 285 -18.74 -16.06 8.27
C ARG A 285 -18.53 -15.74 6.80
N GLU A 286 -18.29 -14.48 6.48
CA GLU A 286 -18.19 -13.97 5.11
C GLU A 286 -17.22 -12.78 5.11
N PRO A 287 -15.90 -13.04 5.22
CA PRO A 287 -14.93 -11.98 5.52
C PRO A 287 -14.54 -11.11 4.32
N GLY A 288 -14.99 -11.46 3.10
CA GLY A 288 -14.76 -10.70 1.87
C GLY A 288 -13.28 -10.49 1.54
N LEU A 289 -12.97 -9.37 0.88
CA LEU A 289 -11.60 -8.97 0.54
C LEU A 289 -10.73 -8.76 1.79
N ILE A 290 -11.29 -8.21 2.88
CA ILE A 290 -10.56 -7.95 4.13
C ILE A 290 -10.06 -9.28 4.75
N GLY A 291 -10.81 -10.37 4.59
CA GLY A 291 -10.40 -11.71 5.00
C GLY A 291 -9.13 -12.23 4.33
N LEU A 292 -8.79 -11.73 3.14
CA LEU A 292 -7.61 -12.18 2.38
C LEU A 292 -6.29 -11.82 3.08
N LEU A 293 -6.27 -10.81 3.95
CA LEU A 293 -5.10 -10.51 4.81
C LEU A 293 -4.75 -11.67 5.74
N GLY A 294 -5.71 -12.55 6.06
CA GLY A 294 -5.52 -13.74 6.88
C GLY A 294 -4.95 -14.96 6.14
N LEU A 295 -4.77 -14.89 4.82
CA LEU A 295 -4.26 -16.03 4.03
C LEU A 295 -2.90 -16.53 4.55
N PRO A 296 -2.64 -17.85 4.56
CA PRO A 296 -1.40 -18.39 5.08
C PRO A 296 -0.19 -17.88 4.28
N PHE A 297 0.88 -17.50 4.98
CA PHE A 297 2.08 -16.96 4.35
C PHE A 297 2.81 -18.05 3.54
N CYS A 298 2.88 -17.90 2.23
CA CYS A 298 3.69 -18.76 1.38
C CYS A 298 5.12 -18.19 1.24
N SER A 299 6.03 -18.64 2.09
CA SER A 299 7.45 -18.27 1.97
C SER A 299 8.10 -18.96 0.76
N THR A 300 8.39 -18.22 -0.30
CA THR A 300 9.35 -18.63 -1.34
C THR A 300 10.79 -18.18 -1.04
N ALA A 301 10.99 -17.38 0.01
CA ALA A 301 12.31 -17.02 0.52
C ALA A 301 12.73 -17.90 1.72
N ASN A 302 13.97 -18.37 1.68
CA ASN A 302 14.71 -19.08 2.74
C ASN A 302 14.19 -20.45 3.21
N LYS A 303 14.75 -21.51 2.60
CA LYS A 303 15.05 -22.78 3.31
C LYS A 303 16.11 -22.54 4.39
N ILE A 304 15.73 -21.91 5.52
CA ILE A 304 16.48 -22.02 6.76
C ILE A 304 15.73 -23.03 7.64
N THR A 305 16.30 -24.22 7.76
CA THR A 305 15.77 -25.32 8.57
C THR A 305 15.76 -24.93 10.04
N ARG A 306 14.59 -24.51 10.55
CA ARG A 306 14.31 -24.59 11.99
C ARG A 306 14.20 -26.07 12.36
N PRO A 307 15.08 -26.64 13.22
CA PRO A 307 14.90 -28.00 13.68
C PRO A 307 13.60 -28.09 14.48
N SER A 308 12.78 -29.10 14.22
CA SER A 308 11.51 -29.26 14.93
C SER A 308 11.75 -29.55 16.41
N MET A 309 10.86 -29.06 17.27
CA MET A 309 10.91 -29.29 18.73
C MET A 309 10.93 -30.79 19.11
N ALA A 310 10.47 -31.67 18.20
CA ALA A 310 10.49 -33.13 18.33
C ALA A 310 11.89 -33.79 18.16
N GLN A 311 12.94 -33.02 17.84
CA GLN A 311 14.34 -33.47 17.84
C GLN A 311 15.11 -33.09 19.11
N GLN A 312 14.64 -32.12 19.91
CA GLN A 312 15.29 -31.74 21.18
C GLN A 312 14.90 -32.59 22.39
N MET A 313 13.83 -33.40 22.31
CA MET A 313 13.37 -34.29 23.39
C MET A 313 13.78 -35.76 23.21
N ARG A 314 14.89 -36.03 22.50
CA ARG A 314 15.29 -37.41 22.14
C ARG A 314 16.72 -37.80 22.54
N SER A 315 17.32 -37.10 23.50
CA SER A 315 18.71 -37.32 23.96
C SER A 315 18.87 -37.56 25.47
N THR A 316 17.79 -37.60 26.26
CA THR A 316 17.85 -37.81 27.72
C THR A 316 16.93 -38.93 28.20
N LEU A 317 17.42 -40.17 28.16
CA LEU A 317 17.05 -41.29 29.04
C LEU A 317 17.97 -42.49 28.74
N PRO A 318 18.70 -43.06 29.73
CA PRO A 318 19.59 -44.19 29.51
C PRO A 318 18.85 -45.54 29.50
N THR A 319 19.24 -46.42 28.57
CA THR A 319 18.66 -47.76 28.37
C THR A 319 19.12 -48.76 29.44
N PRO A 320 18.21 -49.48 30.14
CA PRO A 320 18.55 -50.69 30.89
C PRO A 320 18.54 -51.93 29.97
N ALA A 321 19.42 -52.89 30.26
CA ALA A 321 19.66 -54.06 29.43
C ALA A 321 18.51 -55.09 29.45
N ALA A 322 18.42 -55.89 28.38
CA ALA A 322 17.45 -56.98 28.26
C ALA A 322 17.87 -58.22 29.08
N GLN A 323 16.88 -58.87 29.71
CA GLN A 323 16.95 -60.28 30.11
C GLN A 323 15.61 -60.98 29.82
N SER A 324 15.68 -62.22 29.35
CA SER A 324 14.55 -63.02 28.89
C SER A 324 14.08 -64.04 29.94
N ILE A 325 12.77 -64.15 30.18
CA ILE A 325 12.16 -65.34 30.81
C ILE A 325 10.88 -65.74 30.04
N VAL A 326 10.67 -67.06 29.93
CA VAL A 326 9.67 -67.78 29.12
C VAL A 326 8.41 -68.09 29.98
N PRO A 327 7.19 -68.28 29.41
CA PRO A 327 5.94 -68.06 30.15
C PRO A 327 5.34 -69.31 30.83
N SER A 328 4.44 -69.11 31.81
CA SER A 328 3.50 -70.16 32.23
C SER A 328 2.17 -69.67 32.87
N ARG A 329 1.07 -70.23 32.33
CA ARG A 329 -0.25 -70.59 32.91
C ARG A 329 -1.18 -69.58 33.64
N ILE A 330 -2.48 -69.80 33.35
CA ILE A 330 -3.72 -69.16 33.85
C ILE A 330 -4.14 -69.75 35.22
N PRO A 331 -5.05 -69.12 36.01
CA PRO A 331 -6.51 -69.25 35.79
C PRO A 331 -7.37 -67.98 36.07
N SER A 332 -8.62 -67.98 35.56
CA SER A 332 -9.68 -66.98 35.82
C SER A 332 -10.50 -67.31 37.09
N PRO A 333 -11.33 -66.36 37.59
CA PRO A 333 -12.81 -66.51 37.49
C PRO A 333 -13.54 -65.20 37.09
N ILE A 334 -14.52 -65.23 36.16
CA ILE A 334 -15.99 -65.45 36.31
C ILE A 334 -16.75 -64.30 37.00
N HIS A 335 -17.46 -63.51 36.19
CA HIS A 335 -18.92 -63.23 36.20
C HIS A 335 -19.19 -62.22 35.04
N GLU A 336 -19.92 -62.44 33.94
CA GLU A 336 -21.05 -63.30 33.49
C GLU A 336 -22.35 -62.48 33.28
N TYR A 337 -23.11 -62.82 32.22
CA TYR A 337 -24.32 -62.17 31.67
C TYR A 337 -24.11 -60.78 31.01
N GLN A 338 -24.23 -60.56 29.69
CA GLN A 338 -25.17 -61.06 28.64
C GLN A 338 -26.66 -60.71 28.92
N HIS A 339 -27.57 -60.48 27.97
CA HIS A 339 -27.75 -60.91 26.56
C HIS A 339 -28.42 -59.74 25.77
N GLU A 340 -28.05 -59.39 24.52
CA GLU A 340 -28.69 -59.82 23.24
C GLU A 340 -30.13 -59.26 22.97
N HIS A 341 -30.67 -59.10 21.75
CA HIS A 341 -30.23 -59.38 20.35
C HIS A 341 -30.99 -58.46 19.35
N LYS A 342 -30.45 -58.07 18.17
CA LYS A 342 -30.62 -58.69 16.80
C LYS A 342 -32.09 -58.90 16.34
N LEU A 343 -32.48 -58.89 15.06
CA LEU A 343 -31.79 -58.91 13.75
C LEU A 343 -32.79 -58.49 12.63
N GLY A 344 -32.34 -58.13 11.43
CA GLY A 344 -33.22 -58.13 10.24
C GLY A 344 -32.69 -57.41 9.00
N LYS A 345 -32.16 -58.14 8.02
CA LYS A 345 -31.87 -57.66 6.64
C LYS A 345 -32.46 -58.62 5.60
N SER A 346 -33.26 -58.10 4.66
CA SER A 346 -33.50 -58.66 3.31
C SER A 346 -34.04 -57.53 2.42
N LYS A 347 -33.29 -57.06 1.39
CA LYS A 347 -33.15 -57.62 0.02
C LYS A 347 -34.43 -57.62 -0.83
N GLY A 348 -34.44 -56.76 -1.85
CA GLY A 348 -34.90 -57.07 -3.21
C GLY A 348 -36.31 -56.62 -3.62
N GLY A 349 -36.42 -56.03 -4.82
CA GLY A 349 -37.68 -55.72 -5.51
C GLY A 349 -37.53 -54.57 -6.52
N GLN A 350 -38.04 -54.74 -7.74
CA GLN A 350 -37.89 -53.78 -8.86
C GLN A 350 -39.19 -53.00 -9.14
N ALA A 351 -39.02 -51.80 -9.70
CA ALA A 351 -39.79 -51.14 -10.77
C ALA A 351 -41.34 -51.14 -10.78
N GLY A 352 -41.93 -50.04 -11.27
CA GLY A 352 -43.15 -50.15 -12.09
C GLY A 352 -44.33 -49.18 -11.84
N ASP A 353 -44.09 -47.87 -11.95
CA ASP A 353 -44.91 -46.93 -12.76
C ASP A 353 -46.39 -46.60 -12.38
N GLN A 354 -46.84 -45.45 -12.93
CA GLN A 354 -48.22 -44.94 -13.12
C GLN A 354 -48.98 -44.18 -12.00
N HIS A 355 -48.98 -42.85 -12.18
CA HIS A 355 -50.15 -41.93 -12.29
C HIS A 355 -51.17 -41.76 -11.13
N LEU A 356 -51.26 -40.51 -10.64
CA LEU A 356 -52.45 -39.61 -10.52
C LEU A 356 -52.06 -38.50 -9.51
N GLN A 357 -51.79 -37.25 -9.90
CA GLN A 357 -52.67 -36.19 -10.46
C GLN A 357 -53.47 -35.43 -9.37
N GLU A 358 -53.35 -34.09 -9.39
CA GLU A 358 -54.13 -33.06 -8.62
C GLU A 358 -53.97 -33.09 -7.08
N MET A 359 -53.74 -31.97 -6.38
CA MET A 359 -54.29 -30.62 -6.54
C MET A 359 -53.31 -29.52 -6.06
N CYS A 360 -53.30 -28.38 -6.76
CA CYS A 360 -53.01 -27.09 -6.14
C CYS A 360 -54.34 -26.43 -5.76
N PHE A 361 -54.44 -25.79 -4.59
CA PHE A 361 -55.17 -24.52 -4.49
C PHE A 361 -54.63 -23.68 -3.34
N ASP A 362 -54.53 -22.38 -3.61
CA ASP A 362 -54.07 -21.32 -2.73
C ASP A 362 -55.24 -20.78 -1.87
N GLY A 363 -54.96 -20.09 -0.76
CA GLY A 363 -56.03 -19.56 0.10
C GLY A 363 -55.63 -19.15 1.51
N SER A 364 -55.22 -17.89 1.67
CA SER A 364 -55.08 -17.18 2.95
C SER A 364 -56.40 -17.07 3.73
N GLU A 365 -56.37 -17.12 5.08
CA GLU A 365 -56.70 -15.96 5.94
C GLU A 365 -56.65 -16.22 7.47
N LEU A 366 -56.40 -15.12 8.21
CA LEU A 366 -56.85 -14.79 9.59
C LEU A 366 -56.49 -15.72 10.78
N LEU A 367 -55.71 -15.17 11.72
CA LEU A 367 -56.26 -14.63 12.99
C LEU A 367 -55.29 -13.69 13.72
N SER A 368 -55.82 -12.85 14.60
CA SER A 368 -55.13 -11.69 15.19
C SER A 368 -55.30 -11.60 16.71
N HIS A 369 -54.54 -10.66 17.32
CA HIS A 369 -54.74 -9.98 18.61
C HIS A 369 -54.00 -10.43 19.89
N SER A 370 -53.54 -9.38 20.60
CA SER A 370 -53.18 -9.27 22.04
C SER A 370 -51.81 -9.80 22.51
N MET A 371 -51.01 -9.06 23.30
CA MET A 371 -51.13 -7.63 23.67
C MET A 371 -49.78 -6.98 24.08
N GLU A 372 -49.82 -5.66 24.17
CA GLU A 372 -48.78 -4.66 24.41
C GLU A 372 -48.39 -4.47 25.90
N LYS A 373 -47.13 -4.05 26.17
CA LYS A 373 -46.76 -3.07 27.23
C LYS A 373 -45.24 -2.84 27.36
N LEU A 374 -44.79 -1.62 27.02
CA LEU A 374 -44.07 -0.69 27.92
C LEU A 374 -43.56 0.54 27.15
N ARG A 375 -44.27 1.66 27.29
CA ARG A 375 -43.71 3.01 27.14
C ARG A 375 -43.61 3.64 28.52
N VAL A 376 -42.66 4.56 28.70
CA VAL A 376 -42.65 5.53 29.80
C VAL A 376 -42.57 6.92 29.17
N ASP A 377 -43.56 7.75 29.45
CA ASP A 377 -43.61 9.14 29.00
C ASP A 377 -42.81 10.05 29.93
N THR A 378 -42.29 11.16 29.40
CA THR A 378 -42.42 12.45 30.11
C THR A 378 -42.42 13.59 29.09
N ALA A 379 -43.47 14.44 29.12
CA ALA A 379 -43.59 15.62 28.28
C ALA A 379 -44.29 16.75 29.04
N HIS A 380 -43.83 18.00 28.84
CA HIS A 380 -44.37 19.33 29.21
C HIS A 380 -43.15 20.27 29.39
N LEU A 381 -43.09 21.57 29.08
CA LEU A 381 -43.97 22.63 28.50
C LEU A 381 -43.03 23.81 28.06
N ALA A 382 -43.35 24.77 27.19
CA ALA A 382 -44.55 25.07 26.39
C ALA A 382 -44.22 25.89 25.10
N MET A 383 -45.14 25.85 24.14
CA MET A 383 -45.66 26.95 23.30
C MET A 383 -44.95 28.33 23.32
N GLY A 384 -44.52 28.80 22.14
CA GLY A 384 -44.13 30.20 21.84
C GLY A 384 -44.07 30.43 20.32
N ALA A 385 -44.65 31.52 19.81
CA ALA A 385 -44.96 31.70 18.39
C ALA A 385 -43.97 32.59 17.59
N PHE A 386 -43.93 32.38 16.26
CA PHE A 386 -43.69 33.27 15.09
C PHE A 386 -43.16 34.74 15.27
N PRO A 387 -42.66 35.43 14.20
CA PRO A 387 -41.88 34.99 13.02
C PRO A 387 -40.73 35.96 12.60
N SER A 388 -40.07 35.62 11.49
CA SER A 388 -39.26 36.45 10.55
C SER A 388 -39.23 37.99 10.67
N SER A 389 -38.04 38.60 10.53
CA SER A 389 -37.83 39.79 9.66
C SER A 389 -36.34 40.10 9.41
N LEU A 390 -36.08 40.89 8.35
CA LEU A 390 -34.76 41.31 7.85
C LEU A 390 -34.04 42.28 8.81
N LEU A 391 -32.70 42.33 8.72
CA LEU A 391 -32.00 43.62 8.59
C LEU A 391 -30.61 43.47 7.95
N LYS A 392 -30.34 44.30 6.93
CA LYS A 392 -29.00 44.56 6.39
C LYS A 392 -28.40 45.76 7.14
N THR A 393 -27.12 45.71 7.49
CA THR A 393 -26.26 46.90 7.58
C THR A 393 -24.82 46.55 7.22
N GLN A 394 -24.10 47.51 6.65
CA GLN A 394 -22.73 47.38 6.13
C GLN A 394 -21.66 47.79 7.16
N GLY A 395 -20.43 47.31 6.97
CA GLY A 395 -19.23 48.17 7.09
C GLY A 395 -18.32 47.98 8.31
N GLY A 396 -17.00 48.02 8.05
CA GLY A 396 -15.92 48.10 9.04
C GLY A 396 -15.37 46.71 9.45
N THR A 397 -14.35 46.17 8.79
CA THR A 397 -12.91 46.39 9.09
C THR A 397 -12.54 46.18 10.57
N ASP A 398 -11.96 45.02 10.87
CA ASP A 398 -10.71 44.96 11.63
C ASP A 398 -9.97 43.65 11.33
N ALA A 399 -8.64 43.70 11.38
CA ALA A 399 -7.78 42.58 11.02
C ALA A 399 -7.46 41.71 12.25
N VAL A 400 -7.63 40.39 12.11
CA VAL A 400 -7.00 39.41 12.98
C VAL A 400 -6.35 38.35 12.09
N HIS A 401 -5.02 38.30 12.12
CA HIS A 401 -4.28 37.13 11.64
C HIS A 401 -4.48 36.01 12.66
N ASP A 402 -4.97 34.85 12.22
CA ASP A 402 -4.83 33.62 12.97
C ASP A 402 -4.63 32.44 12.01
N ASN A 403 -3.44 31.85 12.02
CA ASN A 403 -3.07 30.68 11.23
C ASN A 403 -3.11 29.45 12.15
N ASP A 404 -4.32 29.00 12.53
CA ASP A 404 -4.50 27.90 13.49
C ASP A 404 -4.84 26.57 12.78
N PHE A 405 -3.87 26.01 12.04
CA PHE A 405 -4.04 24.75 11.30
C PHE A 405 -3.91 23.47 12.16
N THR A 406 -3.85 23.60 13.49
CA THR A 406 -3.58 22.49 14.43
C THR A 406 -4.78 22.18 15.34
N ARG A 407 -6.01 22.31 14.80
CA ARG A 407 -7.25 22.08 15.58
C ARG A 407 -8.29 21.21 14.88
N MET A 408 -7.88 20.01 14.45
CA MET A 408 -8.82 18.91 14.26
C MET A 408 -9.61 18.69 15.57
N ARG A 409 -10.92 18.99 15.55
CA ARG A 409 -11.82 18.65 16.65
C ARG A 409 -12.05 17.14 16.67
N LEU A 410 -11.16 16.42 17.36
CA LEU A 410 -11.44 15.07 17.82
C LEU A 410 -12.77 15.07 18.57
N GLN A 411 -13.73 14.27 18.10
CA GLN A 411 -14.86 13.89 18.94
C GLN A 411 -14.29 13.19 20.20
N LYS A 412 -14.87 13.49 21.36
CA LYS A 412 -14.32 13.11 22.67
C LYS A 412 -14.22 11.59 22.83
N ILE A 413 -13.04 11.03 22.59
CA ILE A 413 -12.66 9.69 23.04
C ILE A 413 -12.39 9.77 24.55
N PRO A 414 -13.03 8.95 25.41
CA PRO A 414 -12.74 8.93 26.84
C PRO A 414 -11.31 8.40 27.13
N PRO A 415 -10.61 8.91 28.15
CA PRO A 415 -9.31 8.37 28.54
C PRO A 415 -9.48 6.96 29.13
N LEU A 416 -8.87 5.96 28.48
CA LEU A 416 -8.86 4.58 28.98
C LEU A 416 -7.59 4.29 29.77
N TYR A 417 -7.77 4.18 31.09
CA TYR A 417 -6.99 3.39 32.06
C TYR A 417 -5.51 3.12 31.75
N GLN A 418 -4.63 3.95 32.32
CA GLN A 418 -3.32 3.48 32.77
C GLN A 418 -3.46 2.83 34.15
N ASN A 419 -3.28 1.51 34.22
CA ASN A 419 -2.69 0.91 35.41
C ASN A 419 -1.16 1.14 35.29
N GLY A 420 -0.44 1.65 36.29
CA GLY A 420 -0.86 2.07 37.62
C GLY A 420 0.26 1.82 38.63
N HIS A 421 1.17 2.78 38.79
CA HIS A 421 2.02 2.91 39.97
C HIS A 421 2.36 4.38 40.18
N ILE A 422 1.66 4.99 41.14
CA ILE A 422 1.95 6.34 41.62
C ILE A 422 3.04 6.23 42.68
N ALA A 423 4.13 6.97 42.52
CA ALA A 423 5.05 7.33 43.59
C ALA A 423 5.16 8.86 43.61
N THR A 424 4.68 9.48 44.69
CA THR A 424 4.67 10.94 44.86
C THR A 424 6.03 11.47 45.28
N GLU A 425 6.45 12.58 44.67
CA GLU A 425 7.64 13.33 45.05
C GLU A 425 7.46 14.03 46.41
N GLU A 426 7.69 13.33 47.53
CA GLU A 426 8.06 13.96 48.81
C GLU A 426 8.62 12.98 49.86
N GLN A 427 9.68 12.24 49.50
CA GLN A 427 10.57 11.61 50.50
C GLN A 427 12.04 11.86 50.18
N GLN A 428 12.51 13.02 50.65
CA GLN A 428 13.83 13.31 51.24
C GLN A 428 14.99 12.40 50.78
N GLN A 429 15.99 12.91 50.04
CA GLN A 429 17.08 13.70 50.64
C GLN A 429 17.46 13.28 52.07
N GLN A 430 18.01 12.07 52.22
CA GLN A 430 18.99 11.75 53.27
C GLN A 430 19.75 10.46 52.94
N GLN A 431 21.07 10.46 53.22
CA GLN A 431 22.06 9.38 53.07
C GLN A 431 22.87 9.32 51.76
N GLU A 432 23.87 10.21 51.67
CA GLU A 432 25.19 9.80 51.18
C GLU A 432 25.94 9.01 52.27
N GLN A 433 26.98 8.25 51.88
CA GLN A 433 27.86 7.38 52.71
C GLN A 433 27.13 6.09 53.19
N GLN A 434 27.56 4.86 52.86
CA GLN A 434 28.88 4.28 53.14
C GLN A 434 28.96 2.82 52.61
N GLY A 435 30.12 2.35 52.14
CA GLY A 435 30.57 0.94 52.32
C GLY A 435 30.13 -0.17 51.34
N ASP A 436 30.93 -0.38 50.29
CA ASP A 436 31.75 -1.59 50.01
C ASP A 436 31.16 -3.03 49.91
N LEU A 437 31.70 -3.78 48.92
CA LEU A 437 31.75 -5.26 48.74
C LEU A 437 30.46 -6.10 48.80
N THR A 438 30.13 -6.87 47.75
CA THR A 438 30.77 -8.19 47.51
C THR A 438 30.54 -8.76 46.11
N ASP A 439 31.54 -9.48 45.59
CA ASP A 439 31.54 -10.20 44.31
C ASP A 439 30.61 -11.42 44.27
N ILE A 440 30.30 -11.90 43.05
CA ILE A 440 30.57 -13.28 42.62
C ILE A 440 30.88 -13.30 41.11
N LEU A 441 32.09 -13.78 40.78
CA LEU A 441 32.57 -14.06 39.43
C LEU A 441 32.01 -15.39 38.90
N PHE A 442 31.98 -15.56 37.57
CA PHE A 442 32.61 -16.74 36.96
C PHE A 442 33.04 -16.48 35.51
N THR A 443 34.23 -16.95 35.15
CA THR A 443 34.95 -16.64 33.91
C THR A 443 35.12 -17.85 32.98
N SER A 444 35.06 -17.60 31.66
CA SER A 444 35.85 -18.22 30.57
C SER A 444 36.07 -19.74 30.47
N GLN A 445 35.85 -20.30 29.26
CA GLN A 445 36.75 -21.22 28.53
C GLN A 445 36.25 -21.36 27.07
N THR A 446 36.94 -20.78 26.07
CA THR A 446 37.97 -21.38 25.17
C THR A 446 37.47 -22.36 24.10
N SER A 447 37.91 -22.11 22.85
CA SER A 447 37.55 -22.79 21.60
C SER A 447 38.07 -24.25 21.47
N PRO A 448 37.76 -24.93 20.35
CA PRO A 448 38.79 -24.94 19.29
C PRO A 448 38.28 -24.73 17.86
N THR A 449 39.17 -24.18 17.04
CA THR A 449 39.10 -24.13 15.58
C THR A 449 39.30 -25.49 14.92
N PHE A 450 38.68 -25.71 13.76
CA PHE A 450 39.15 -26.68 12.77
C PHE A 450 39.18 -26.01 11.40
N GLY A 451 40.31 -26.14 10.70
CA GLY A 451 40.45 -25.72 9.31
C GLY A 451 40.64 -26.93 8.40
N ALA A 452 40.13 -26.84 7.18
CA ALA A 452 40.44 -27.77 6.11
C ALA A 452 40.47 -27.02 4.78
N THR A 453 41.66 -26.91 4.19
CA THR A 453 41.86 -26.50 2.79
C THR A 453 41.65 -27.70 1.87
N PHE A 454 40.93 -27.54 0.76
CA PHE A 454 41.14 -28.37 -0.43
C PHE A 454 40.87 -27.59 -1.73
N SER A 455 41.49 -28.06 -2.81
CA SER A 455 41.72 -27.34 -4.06
C SER A 455 40.68 -27.60 -5.16
N SER A 456 40.74 -26.75 -6.18
CA SER A 456 40.08 -26.87 -7.49
C SER A 456 40.25 -28.22 -8.19
N SER A 457 39.20 -28.69 -8.90
CA SER A 457 39.32 -29.31 -10.23
C SER A 457 37.96 -29.52 -10.94
N SER A 458 37.96 -29.22 -12.25
CA SER A 458 37.18 -29.84 -13.35
C SER A 458 35.64 -29.91 -13.34
N GLU A 459 35.07 -29.29 -14.38
CA GLU A 459 33.82 -29.68 -15.03
C GLU A 459 33.94 -31.08 -15.66
N GLU A 460 32.85 -31.88 -15.65
CA GLU A 460 32.19 -32.50 -16.82
C GLU A 460 31.20 -33.63 -16.41
N ASP A 461 30.15 -33.79 -17.23
CA ASP A 461 29.23 -34.93 -17.40
C ASP A 461 28.68 -35.72 -16.19
N VAL A 462 27.37 -35.56 -15.94
CA VAL A 462 26.44 -36.70 -15.83
C VAL A 462 25.18 -36.43 -16.66
N THR A 463 24.76 -37.46 -17.41
CA THR A 463 23.78 -37.44 -18.50
C THR A 463 22.31 -37.29 -18.10
N ASN A 464 21.52 -36.75 -19.04
CA ASN A 464 20.05 -36.81 -19.13
C ASN A 464 19.39 -38.02 -18.44
N LEU A 465 18.45 -37.73 -17.56
CA LEU A 465 17.30 -38.61 -17.27
C LEU A 465 16.01 -37.81 -17.48
N ASN A 466 15.07 -38.41 -18.21
CA ASN A 466 13.78 -37.80 -18.54
C ASN A 466 12.81 -37.91 -17.36
N ASP A 467 12.73 -36.88 -16.53
CA ASP A 467 11.66 -36.74 -15.55
C ASP A 467 10.42 -36.09 -16.21
N ASN A 468 9.76 -36.87 -17.07
CA ASN A 468 8.36 -36.62 -17.46
C ASN A 468 7.44 -37.20 -16.37
N ASP A 469 7.42 -36.59 -15.19
CA ASP A 469 6.46 -36.93 -14.14
C ASP A 469 5.91 -35.70 -13.39
N ASP A 470 4.58 -35.63 -13.40
CA ASP A 470 3.67 -34.80 -12.60
C ASP A 470 3.85 -33.26 -12.60
N VAL A 471 3.14 -32.59 -13.53
CA VAL A 471 2.86 -31.15 -13.48
C VAL A 471 1.78 -30.84 -12.44
N SER A 472 2.04 -31.17 -11.17
CA SER A 472 1.25 -30.66 -10.05
C SER A 472 1.69 -29.22 -9.73
N ARG A 473 1.18 -28.26 -10.53
CA ARG A 473 1.22 -26.82 -10.18
C ARG A 473 0.54 -26.65 -8.82
N SER A 474 1.33 -26.62 -7.74
CA SER A 474 0.82 -26.21 -6.44
C SER A 474 0.44 -24.73 -6.55
N ASN A 475 -0.83 -24.43 -6.77
CA ASN A 475 -1.40 -23.08 -6.76
C ASN A 475 -1.24 -22.50 -5.34
N LYS A 476 -0.04 -22.01 -5.06
CA LYS A 476 0.34 -21.33 -3.84
C LYS A 476 -0.23 -19.92 -3.91
N VAL A 477 -1.48 -19.80 -3.47
CA VAL A 477 -2.17 -18.53 -3.27
C VAL A 477 -1.28 -17.65 -2.39
N THR A 478 -0.67 -16.63 -2.99
CA THR A 478 0.09 -15.62 -2.27
C THR A 478 -0.89 -14.63 -1.67
N ARG A 479 -0.61 -14.19 -0.44
CA ARG A 479 -1.36 -13.09 0.18
C ARG A 479 -1.14 -11.80 -0.63
N PRO A 480 -2.20 -11.07 -1.01
CA PRO A 480 -2.06 -9.86 -1.80
C PRO A 480 -1.51 -8.69 -0.98
N TYR A 481 -0.86 -7.74 -1.65
CA TYR A 481 -0.68 -6.39 -1.13
C TYR A 481 -2.03 -5.72 -0.92
N PHE A 482 -2.08 -4.66 -0.12
CA PHE A 482 -3.26 -3.81 0.02
C PHE A 482 -2.85 -2.35 0.18
N SER A 483 -3.51 -1.45 -0.53
CA SER A 483 -3.38 -0.01 -0.29
C SER A 483 -4.31 0.42 0.85
N ILE A 484 -3.92 1.43 1.62
CA ILE A 484 -4.72 2.00 2.71
C ILE A 484 -4.53 3.51 2.84
N ILE A 485 -5.63 4.24 3.00
CA ILE A 485 -5.66 5.69 3.18
C ILE A 485 -5.59 5.97 4.68
N ALA A 486 -4.52 6.64 5.13
CA ALA A 486 -4.22 6.86 6.55
C ALA A 486 -4.54 8.29 7.01
N ASP A 487 -5.72 8.81 6.70
CA ASP A 487 -6.19 10.14 7.15
C ASP A 487 -6.95 10.11 8.49
N GLY A 488 -7.50 8.95 8.86
CA GLY A 488 -8.42 8.81 10.01
C GLY A 488 -9.88 9.16 9.70
N ILE A 489 -10.21 9.44 8.43
CA ILE A 489 -11.55 9.74 7.92
C ILE A 489 -12.06 8.54 7.11
N HIS A 490 -11.30 8.08 6.11
CA HIS A 490 -11.63 6.89 5.32
C HIS A 490 -11.55 5.61 6.16
N VAL A 491 -10.51 5.49 6.97
CA VAL A 491 -10.27 4.31 7.81
C VAL A 491 -9.96 4.73 9.24
N HIS A 492 -10.76 4.22 10.18
CA HIS A 492 -10.58 4.45 11.61
C HIS A 492 -9.21 3.91 12.09
N PRO A 493 -8.45 4.62 12.95
CA PRO A 493 -7.08 4.24 13.33
C PRO A 493 -6.90 2.78 13.78
N GLN A 494 -7.85 2.24 14.54
CA GLN A 494 -7.83 0.85 15.01
C GLN A 494 -8.03 -0.17 13.87
N ALA A 495 -8.73 0.19 12.79
CA ALA A 495 -8.87 -0.66 11.60
C ALA A 495 -7.60 -0.62 10.74
N VAL A 496 -6.93 0.54 10.66
CA VAL A 496 -5.56 0.66 10.09
C VAL A 496 -4.58 -0.25 10.84
N CYS A 497 -4.60 -0.17 12.18
CA CYS A 497 -3.81 -1.03 13.06
C CYS A 497 -4.11 -2.52 12.88
N LEU A 498 -5.38 -2.90 12.75
CA LEU A 498 -5.80 -4.29 12.51
C LEU A 498 -5.27 -4.82 11.16
N ALA A 499 -5.42 -4.04 10.08
CA ALA A 499 -4.97 -4.42 8.75
C ALA A 499 -3.45 -4.58 8.68
N TYR A 500 -2.70 -3.61 9.23
CA TYR A 500 -1.24 -3.70 9.31
C TYR A 500 -0.78 -4.93 10.09
N ASN A 501 -1.33 -5.17 11.29
CA ASN A 501 -0.95 -6.32 12.12
C ASN A 501 -1.30 -7.67 11.47
N ALA A 502 -2.33 -7.72 10.61
CA ALA A 502 -2.64 -8.91 9.83
C ALA A 502 -1.59 -9.18 8.74
N HIS A 503 -1.08 -8.14 8.06
CA HIS A 503 -0.09 -8.27 6.98
C HIS A 503 0.87 -7.07 6.83
N PRO A 504 1.94 -6.97 7.64
CA PRO A 504 2.88 -5.84 7.56
C PRO A 504 3.58 -5.69 6.19
N GLU A 505 4.09 -6.79 5.65
CA GLU A 505 4.83 -6.82 4.36
C GLU A 505 4.01 -6.42 3.14
N GLY A 506 2.67 -6.54 3.21
CA GLY A 506 1.77 -6.23 2.10
C GLY A 506 1.14 -4.84 2.18
N CYS A 507 1.37 -4.12 3.29
CA CYS A 507 0.76 -2.81 3.51
C CYS A 507 1.42 -1.73 2.65
N ILE A 508 0.60 -1.02 1.87
CA ILE A 508 1.02 0.12 1.05
C ILE A 508 0.22 1.35 1.47
N LEU A 509 0.91 2.46 1.71
CA LEU A 509 0.26 3.75 1.91
C LEU A 509 0.00 4.40 0.55
N VAL A 510 -1.21 4.94 0.40
CA VAL A 510 -1.62 5.77 -0.74
C VAL A 510 -2.29 7.03 -0.23
N SER A 511 -2.28 8.09 -1.03
CA SER A 511 -3.11 9.25 -0.72
C SER A 511 -4.57 9.01 -1.10
N ASP A 512 -4.83 8.38 -2.25
CA ASP A 512 -6.08 8.51 -2.99
C ASP A 512 -6.51 9.99 -3.15
N ALA A 513 -5.53 10.88 -3.30
CA ALA A 513 -5.79 12.31 -3.32
C ALA A 513 -6.45 12.74 -4.63
N MET A 514 -7.37 13.71 -4.53
CA MET A 514 -7.97 14.38 -5.66
C MET A 514 -7.31 15.74 -5.94
N HIS A 515 -7.73 16.37 -7.05
CA HIS A 515 -7.35 17.73 -7.47
C HIS A 515 -7.36 18.80 -6.36
N MET A 516 -8.08 18.59 -5.26
CA MET A 516 -8.17 19.47 -4.10
C MET A 516 -7.03 19.33 -3.08
N LEU A 517 -6.09 18.40 -3.29
CA LEU A 517 -4.82 18.35 -2.55
C LEU A 517 -3.97 19.58 -2.93
N ASP A 518 -4.25 20.68 -2.24
CA ASP A 518 -3.47 21.91 -2.21
C ASP A 518 -3.66 22.54 -0.81
N PRO A 519 -2.59 22.64 0.01
CA PRO A 519 -2.66 23.27 1.33
C PRO A 519 -3.17 24.73 1.33
N LYS A 520 -3.16 25.40 0.17
CA LYS A 520 -3.63 26.78 -0.01
C LYS A 520 -5.11 26.88 -0.39
N LEU A 521 -5.76 25.76 -0.70
CA LEU A 521 -7.18 25.73 -1.09
C LEU A 521 -8.07 25.79 0.16
N PRO A 522 -8.90 26.83 0.35
CA PRO A 522 -9.79 26.92 1.50
C PRO A 522 -10.93 25.87 1.43
N ASP A 523 -11.48 25.56 2.60
CA ASP A 523 -12.69 24.76 2.74
C ASP A 523 -13.89 25.47 2.10
N GLY A 524 -14.88 24.69 1.65
CA GLY A 524 -16.08 25.18 0.97
C GLY A 524 -16.53 24.29 -0.19
N LEU A 525 -17.50 24.80 -0.97
CA LEU A 525 -18.01 24.17 -2.18
C LEU A 525 -17.18 24.59 -3.40
N HIS A 526 -16.78 23.62 -4.21
CA HIS A 526 -16.00 23.83 -5.44
C HIS A 526 -16.65 23.06 -6.61
N PRO A 527 -16.60 23.59 -7.85
CA PRO A 527 -17.08 22.87 -9.02
C PRO A 527 -16.25 21.61 -9.28
N TRP A 528 -16.91 20.48 -9.54
CA TRP A 528 -16.24 19.25 -9.95
C TRP A 528 -17.10 18.47 -10.94
N ARG A 529 -16.60 18.33 -12.18
CA ARG A 529 -17.30 17.70 -13.30
C ARG A 529 -18.68 18.33 -13.50
N ASP A 530 -19.74 17.53 -13.63
CA ASP A 530 -21.12 17.98 -13.80
C ASP A 530 -21.81 18.40 -12.48
N GLY A 531 -21.05 18.49 -11.38
CA GLY A 531 -21.59 18.74 -10.04
C GLY A 531 -20.68 19.60 -9.16
N MET A 532 -20.80 19.39 -7.84
CA MET A 532 -20.05 20.11 -6.81
C MET A 532 -19.42 19.11 -5.84
N ILE A 533 -18.23 19.45 -5.36
CA ILE A 533 -17.51 18.75 -4.29
C ILE A 533 -17.35 19.71 -3.11
N GLU A 534 -17.44 19.21 -1.88
CA GLU A 534 -17.27 19.99 -0.66
C GLU A 534 -16.00 19.57 0.07
N LYS A 535 -15.07 20.51 0.26
CA LYS A 535 -13.88 20.36 1.10
C LYS A 535 -14.21 20.87 2.51
N LYS A 536 -14.14 19.98 3.50
CA LYS A 536 -14.44 20.29 4.91
C LYS A 536 -13.74 19.32 5.86
N ASP A 537 -13.39 19.80 7.06
CA ASP A 537 -12.90 18.98 8.18
C ASP A 537 -11.68 18.08 7.83
N GLY A 538 -10.87 18.49 6.85
CA GLY A 538 -9.70 17.73 6.39
C GLY A 538 -9.99 16.64 5.36
N GLY A 539 -11.23 16.51 4.89
CA GLY A 539 -11.66 15.58 3.83
C GLY A 539 -12.44 16.25 2.70
N ILE A 540 -12.91 15.44 1.76
CA ILE A 540 -13.73 15.87 0.61
C ILE A 540 -14.89 14.91 0.38
N VAL A 541 -16.09 15.46 0.14
CA VAL A 541 -17.33 14.70 -0.11
C VAL A 541 -18.09 15.23 -1.32
N LEU A 542 -18.90 14.39 -1.95
CA LEU A 542 -19.86 14.83 -2.96
C LEU A 542 -20.88 15.77 -2.31
N ALA A 543 -21.06 16.98 -2.85
CA ALA A 543 -21.88 18.00 -2.24
C ALA A 543 -23.33 17.53 -2.03
N GLY A 544 -23.85 17.71 -0.80
CA GLY A 544 -25.18 17.26 -0.41
C GLY A 544 -25.28 15.77 -0.03
N THR A 545 -24.15 15.06 0.12
CA THR A 545 -24.11 13.67 0.59
C THR A 545 -22.98 13.45 1.62
N ASP A 546 -22.99 12.28 2.26
CA ASP A 546 -21.88 11.80 3.11
C ASP A 546 -20.87 10.92 2.33
N THR A 547 -20.96 10.88 0.99
CA THR A 547 -20.08 10.06 0.15
C THR A 547 -18.73 10.73 0.00
N LEU A 548 -17.70 10.13 0.59
CA LEU A 548 -16.29 10.50 0.37
C LEU A 548 -15.93 10.38 -1.13
N ALA A 549 -15.15 11.34 -1.60
CA ALA A 549 -14.71 11.43 -2.98
C ALA A 549 -13.18 11.55 -3.03
N GLY A 550 -12.49 10.44 -2.72
CA GLY A 550 -11.05 10.44 -2.48
C GLY A 550 -10.65 11.31 -1.28
N SER A 551 -9.37 11.66 -1.20
CA SER A 551 -8.81 12.41 -0.07
C SER A 551 -8.14 13.73 -0.48
N ILE A 552 -7.66 14.46 0.52
CA ILE A 552 -6.70 15.56 0.40
C ILE A 552 -5.44 15.31 1.25
N LEU A 553 -5.09 14.04 1.46
CA LEU A 553 -4.01 13.59 2.34
C LEU A 553 -2.64 13.67 1.63
N PRO A 554 -1.68 14.50 2.11
CA PRO A 554 -0.30 14.38 1.68
C PRO A 554 0.28 13.03 2.11
N LEU A 555 0.91 12.27 1.22
CA LEU A 555 1.50 10.96 1.55
C LEU A 555 2.52 10.99 2.73
N PRO A 556 3.35 12.03 2.95
CA PRO A 556 4.16 12.14 4.16
C PRO A 556 3.34 12.26 5.45
N GLN A 557 2.18 12.94 5.39
CA GLN A 557 1.26 13.00 6.52
C GLN A 557 0.60 11.64 6.76
N ALA A 558 0.34 10.86 5.70
CA ALA A 558 -0.11 9.47 5.81
C ALA A 558 0.89 8.61 6.59
N VAL A 559 2.21 8.76 6.34
CA VAL A 559 3.28 8.09 7.10
C VAL A 559 3.22 8.41 8.59
N VAL A 560 3.15 9.70 8.96
CA VAL A 560 3.09 10.16 10.36
C VAL A 560 1.81 9.65 11.05
N ASN A 561 0.67 9.76 10.37
CA ASN A 561 -0.60 9.24 10.86
C ASN A 561 -0.55 7.73 11.07
N PHE A 562 -0.02 6.99 10.09
CA PHE A 562 0.07 5.53 10.13
C PHE A 562 0.96 5.03 11.28
N SER A 563 2.12 5.65 11.51
CA SER A 563 2.97 5.39 12.69
C SER A 563 2.19 5.60 13.99
N ARG A 564 1.44 6.71 14.11
CA ARG A 564 0.61 7.01 15.29
C ARG A 564 -0.58 6.07 15.47
N PHE A 565 -1.19 5.58 14.39
CA PHE A 565 -2.36 4.70 14.43
C PHE A 565 -1.99 3.24 14.75
N THR A 566 -0.86 2.78 14.22
CA THR A 566 -0.39 1.39 14.36
C THR A 566 0.54 1.18 15.56
N GLY A 567 1.22 2.23 16.02
CA GLY A 567 2.25 2.16 17.06
C GLY A 567 3.65 1.75 16.57
N ILE A 568 3.85 1.58 15.25
CA ILE A 568 5.17 1.29 14.69
C ILE A 568 6.04 2.55 14.58
N SER A 569 7.36 2.37 14.47
CA SER A 569 8.28 3.47 14.26
C SER A 569 8.10 4.13 12.89
N ILE A 570 8.41 5.42 12.78
CA ILE A 570 8.31 6.18 11.52
C ILE A 570 9.13 5.54 10.38
N PRO A 571 10.37 5.04 10.59
CA PRO A 571 11.09 4.24 9.59
C PRO A 571 10.30 3.03 9.05
N GLN A 572 9.54 2.32 9.88
CA GLN A 572 8.68 1.21 9.44
C GLN A 572 7.45 1.70 8.66
N ALA A 573 6.88 2.85 9.02
CA ALA A 573 5.79 3.47 8.27
C ALA A 573 6.26 3.96 6.88
N ILE A 574 7.50 4.49 6.77
CA ILE A 574 8.11 4.92 5.52
C ILE A 574 8.30 3.75 4.54
N VAL A 575 8.63 2.54 5.02
CA VAL A 575 8.69 1.31 4.19
C VAL A 575 7.37 1.07 3.44
N CYS A 576 6.22 1.36 4.06
CA CYS A 576 4.90 1.22 3.46
C CYS A 576 4.63 2.27 2.34
N ALA A 577 5.41 3.34 2.27
CA ALA A 577 5.31 4.39 1.24
C ALA A 577 6.53 4.44 0.29
N THR A 578 7.45 3.46 0.36
CA THR A 578 8.68 3.40 -0.44
C THR A 578 8.93 1.99 -1.00
N TYR A 579 9.50 1.11 -0.17
CA TYR A 579 9.90 -0.23 -0.59
C TYR A 579 8.72 -1.16 -0.89
N ASN A 580 7.62 -1.09 -0.13
CA ASN A 580 6.44 -1.92 -0.39
C ASN A 580 5.74 -1.59 -1.72
N PRO A 581 5.43 -0.32 -2.05
CA PRO A 581 4.93 0.03 -3.38
C PRO A 581 5.94 -0.33 -4.49
N ALA A 582 7.25 -0.11 -4.32
CA ALA A 582 8.25 -0.52 -5.30
C ALA A 582 8.22 -2.04 -5.60
N LYS A 583 8.14 -2.89 -4.56
CA LYS A 583 7.98 -4.35 -4.69
C LYS A 583 6.68 -4.75 -5.39
N CYS A 584 5.59 -4.03 -5.12
CA CYS A 584 4.27 -4.28 -5.72
C CYS A 584 4.25 -3.99 -7.22
N LEU A 585 4.81 -2.84 -7.64
CA LEU A 585 4.92 -2.45 -9.06
C LEU A 585 5.83 -3.43 -9.82
N GLY A 586 6.93 -3.87 -9.21
CA GLY A 586 7.73 -5.01 -9.67
C GLY A 586 9.21 -4.69 -9.86
N LYS A 587 9.92 -5.57 -10.56
CA LYS A 587 11.40 -5.54 -10.65
C LYS A 587 11.94 -4.24 -11.29
N HIS A 588 11.26 -3.71 -12.31
CA HIS A 588 11.66 -2.47 -12.99
C HIS A 588 11.65 -1.23 -12.07
N VAL A 589 10.84 -1.23 -10.99
CA VAL A 589 10.88 -0.20 -9.93
C VAL A 589 11.79 -0.62 -8.77
N THR A 590 11.70 -1.88 -8.34
CA THR A 590 12.42 -2.38 -7.15
C THR A 590 13.93 -2.23 -7.26
N GLY A 591 14.51 -2.40 -8.46
CA GLY A 591 15.95 -2.21 -8.68
C GLY A 591 16.39 -0.74 -8.75
N LYS A 592 15.45 0.20 -8.89
CA LYS A 592 15.71 1.64 -9.06
C LYS A 592 15.40 2.46 -7.79
N VAL A 593 14.65 1.89 -6.84
CA VAL A 593 14.23 2.54 -5.58
C VAL A 593 14.88 1.86 -4.39
N GLY A 594 15.83 2.56 -3.76
CA GLY A 594 16.60 2.06 -2.63
C GLY A 594 17.60 3.11 -2.14
N LEU A 595 18.50 2.67 -1.26
CA LEU A 595 19.65 3.46 -0.77
C LEU A 595 20.99 2.78 -1.12
N GLU A 596 20.93 1.77 -1.99
CA GLU A 596 22.03 1.01 -2.55
C GLU A 596 22.63 1.70 -3.80
N GLU A 597 23.86 1.32 -4.18
CA GLU A 597 24.50 1.79 -5.42
C GLU A 597 23.65 1.49 -6.65
N GLY A 598 23.57 2.45 -7.58
CA GLY A 598 22.76 2.35 -8.81
C GLY A 598 21.28 2.68 -8.63
N CYS A 599 20.76 2.81 -7.40
CA CYS A 599 19.42 3.34 -7.18
C CYS A 599 19.34 4.83 -7.55
N TRP A 600 18.15 5.32 -7.88
CA TRP A 600 17.91 6.74 -8.09
C TRP A 600 18.23 7.54 -6.82
N ALA A 601 18.93 8.66 -6.98
CA ALA A 601 19.12 9.68 -5.96
C ALA A 601 17.85 10.56 -5.80
N ASP A 602 16.71 9.89 -5.67
CA ASP A 602 15.40 10.42 -5.34
C ASP A 602 15.19 10.14 -3.84
N LEU A 603 15.36 11.14 -2.98
CA LEU A 603 15.49 10.98 -1.53
C LEU A 603 14.58 11.94 -0.76
N VAL A 604 14.18 11.57 0.45
CA VAL A 604 13.55 12.48 1.41
C VAL A 604 14.36 12.52 2.70
N VAL A 605 14.60 13.73 3.20
CA VAL A 605 15.25 14.02 4.47
C VAL A 605 14.17 14.26 5.53
N TRP A 606 14.27 13.56 6.65
CA TRP A 606 13.28 13.58 7.73
C TRP A 606 13.92 14.04 9.05
N ASP A 607 13.13 14.70 9.88
CA ASP A 607 13.41 14.78 11.32
C ASP A 607 12.91 13.52 12.06
N GLU A 608 13.26 13.43 13.35
CA GLU A 608 12.89 12.34 14.24
C GLU A 608 11.38 12.22 14.53
N ARG A 609 10.59 13.24 14.19
CA ARG A 609 9.12 13.31 14.35
C ARG A 609 8.39 12.99 13.05
N GLY A 610 9.11 12.74 11.95
CA GLY A 610 8.55 12.47 10.63
C GLY A 610 8.17 13.72 9.83
N GLY A 611 8.66 14.90 10.23
CA GLY A 611 8.58 16.11 9.40
C GLY A 611 9.57 16.03 8.23
N VAL A 612 9.12 16.44 7.04
CA VAL A 612 9.98 16.54 5.84
C VAL A 612 10.84 17.81 5.92
N ARG A 613 12.16 17.62 5.81
CA ARG A 613 13.23 18.63 5.99
C ARG A 613 14.15 18.73 4.78
N GLY A 614 13.59 18.52 3.59
CA GLY A 614 14.31 18.51 2.33
C GLY A 614 13.97 17.31 1.46
N VAL A 615 13.87 17.54 0.16
CA VAL A 615 13.66 16.50 -0.85
C VAL A 615 14.76 16.62 -1.90
N TRP A 616 15.25 15.47 -2.37
CA TRP A 616 16.20 15.39 -3.47
C TRP A 616 15.57 14.62 -4.63
N LYS A 617 15.75 15.11 -5.85
CA LYS A 617 15.29 14.47 -7.09
C LYS A 617 16.43 14.43 -8.09
N ALA A 618 16.72 13.25 -8.64
CA ALA A 618 17.86 13.01 -9.53
C ALA A 618 19.18 13.61 -9.01
N GLY A 619 19.42 13.49 -7.70
CA GLY A 619 20.63 13.96 -7.03
C GLY A 619 20.70 15.47 -6.78
N ARG A 620 19.60 16.21 -6.94
CA ARG A 620 19.52 17.66 -6.67
C ARG A 620 18.47 17.97 -5.61
N GLU A 621 18.80 18.85 -4.69
CA GLU A 621 17.88 19.34 -3.66
C GLU A 621 16.77 20.21 -4.27
N ILE A 622 15.54 20.08 -3.76
CA ILE A 622 14.37 20.81 -4.23
C ILE A 622 14.13 22.08 -3.40
N ASP A 623 14.22 23.24 -4.06
CA ASP A 623 13.89 24.53 -3.45
C ASP A 623 12.44 24.57 -2.93
N GLY A 624 12.27 25.07 -1.70
CA GLY A 624 10.97 25.17 -1.03
C GLY A 624 10.40 23.85 -0.52
N SER A 625 11.20 22.78 -0.45
CA SER A 625 10.85 21.53 0.25
C SER A 625 11.11 21.56 1.77
N HIS A 626 11.72 22.65 2.25
CA HIS A 626 11.94 22.90 3.68
C HIS A 626 10.68 23.44 4.34
N SER A 627 10.20 22.72 5.36
CA SER A 627 9.37 23.34 6.40
C SER A 627 10.29 24.09 7.36
N ASP A 628 10.32 25.42 7.26
CA ASP A 628 11.09 26.25 8.19
C ASP A 628 10.67 25.94 9.63
N GLU A 629 11.64 25.58 10.46
CA GLU A 629 11.45 25.55 11.91
C GLU A 629 11.29 26.99 12.40
N LYS A 630 10.04 27.40 12.62
CA LYS A 630 9.78 28.40 13.65
C LYS A 630 9.96 27.71 15.00
N GLU A 631 11.11 27.98 15.62
CA GLU A 631 11.42 27.69 17.03
C GLU A 631 10.30 28.21 17.96
#